data_AF-A0A095V6S6-F1
#
_entry.id   AF-A0A095V6S6-F1
#
_cell.length_a   1.000
_cell.length_b   1.000
_cell.length_c   1.000
_cell.angle_alpha   90.00
_cell.angle_beta   90.00
_cell.angle_gamma   90.00
#
_symmetry.space_group_name_H-M   'P 1'
#
loop_
_entity.id
_entity.type
_entity.pdbx_description
1 polymer ?
#
loop_
_entity_poly.entity_id
_entity_poly.type
_entity_poly.pdbx_seq_one_letter_code
_entity_poly.pdbx_strand_id
1 'polypeptide(L)'
;MTPDNGCTGRFAPSPSGALHFGSLIAALGSYLNARAQQGRWWVRIEDIDPPREIPGAADTILRQLEHYGLHWDGDVLWQSQRSEAYREVIGQLITSHQSYFCRCTRSRIRETGGTYDGHCRGLNLSSEDAALRICQSYPVLSFEDQLRGRLTADHAMAAEDFIIHRRDGLFAYNLAVVVDDHFQGVTEIVRGADLIAPTVRQISLYQQLGWAVPAYMHLPLAINPDGNKLSKQNHAPPLPEGDPRPGLVKALRFLGQTVDDEWQDLSRDALLLQAVSRWKVADIPLNDALIPAEPLTAFSNCSQQAMISR
;
A
#
# COMPACT_ATOMS: atom_id res chain seq x y z
N MET A 1 -28.49 0.01 -9.82
CA MET A 1 -27.90 -0.09 -8.48
C MET A 1 -27.60 1.32 -8.03
N THR A 2 -28.25 1.80 -6.97
CA THR A 2 -27.85 3.04 -6.30
C THR A 2 -26.39 2.88 -5.84
N PRO A 3 -25.52 3.88 -6.01
CA PRO A 3 -24.18 3.84 -5.44
C PRO A 3 -24.35 3.62 -3.94
N ASP A 4 -23.78 2.55 -3.42
CA ASP A 4 -23.65 2.35 -1.99
C ASP A 4 -22.72 3.48 -1.52
N ASN A 5 -23.28 4.52 -0.92
CA ASN A 5 -22.59 5.78 -0.58
C ASN A 5 -21.61 5.61 0.61
N GLY A 6 -21.19 4.37 0.89
CA GLY A 6 -20.37 3.98 2.02
C GLY A 6 -18.89 3.99 1.68
N CYS A 7 -18.07 4.27 2.69
CA CYS A 7 -16.62 4.19 2.60
C CYS A 7 -16.19 2.79 2.13
N THR A 8 -15.32 2.72 1.14
CA THR A 8 -14.72 1.48 0.66
C THR A 8 -13.20 1.64 0.65
N GLY A 9 -12.55 0.96 1.59
CA GLY A 9 -11.09 0.89 1.70
C GLY A 9 -10.54 -0.45 1.22
N ARG A 10 -9.21 -0.55 1.14
CA ARG A 10 -8.53 -1.82 0.85
C ARG A 10 -7.15 -1.93 1.48
N PHE A 11 -6.73 -3.16 1.74
CA PHE A 11 -5.32 -3.51 1.92
C PHE A 11 -4.79 -4.29 0.72
N ALA A 12 -3.74 -3.76 0.09
CA ALA A 12 -3.22 -4.28 -1.19
C ALA A 12 -1.73 -4.68 -1.09
N PRO A 13 -1.39 -5.80 -0.42
CA PRO A 13 0.00 -6.22 -0.26
C PRO A 13 0.54 -6.97 -1.49
N SER A 14 1.81 -6.71 -1.83
CA SER A 14 2.56 -7.58 -2.76
C SER A 14 3.09 -8.83 -2.03
N PRO A 15 2.99 -10.04 -2.61
CA PRO A 15 3.38 -11.29 -1.95
C PRO A 15 4.89 -11.57 -2.04
N SER A 16 5.70 -10.59 -1.65
CA SER A 16 7.18 -10.68 -1.61
C SER A 16 7.72 -11.26 -0.30
N GLY A 17 6.88 -11.94 0.49
CA GLY A 17 7.17 -12.46 1.84
C GLY A 17 6.03 -12.24 2.85
N ALA A 18 6.21 -12.69 4.10
CA ALA A 18 5.24 -12.53 5.18
C ALA A 18 5.00 -11.06 5.57
N LEU A 19 3.89 -10.77 6.24
CA LEU A 19 3.66 -9.45 6.85
C LEU A 19 4.71 -9.17 7.92
N HIS A 20 5.09 -7.90 8.02
CA HIS A 20 5.90 -7.34 9.11
C HIS A 20 5.13 -6.18 9.75
N PHE A 21 5.70 -5.57 10.81
CA PHE A 21 5.04 -4.50 11.55
C PHE A 21 4.57 -3.34 10.66
N GLY A 22 5.41 -2.84 9.74
CA GLY A 22 4.99 -1.82 8.76
C GLY A 22 3.78 -2.21 7.90
N SER A 23 3.68 -3.46 7.47
CA SER A 23 2.50 -3.94 6.74
C SER A 23 1.26 -4.05 7.65
N LEU A 24 1.45 -4.41 8.92
CA LEU A 24 0.39 -4.41 9.93
C LEU A 24 -0.16 -3.00 10.17
N ILE A 25 0.69 -1.96 10.19
CA ILE A 25 0.24 -0.56 10.29
C ILE A 25 -0.69 -0.21 9.12
N ALA A 26 -0.28 -0.55 7.89
CA ALA A 26 -1.10 -0.29 6.70
C ALA A 26 -2.42 -1.09 6.71
N ALA A 27 -2.37 -2.37 7.07
CA ALA A 27 -3.56 -3.22 7.16
C ALA A 27 -4.53 -2.73 8.25
N LEU A 28 -4.04 -2.53 9.48
CA LEU A 28 -4.85 -2.10 10.61
C LEU A 28 -5.40 -0.69 10.40
N GLY A 29 -4.59 0.28 9.97
CA GLY A 29 -5.06 1.65 9.77
C GLY A 29 -6.10 1.75 8.65
N SER A 30 -5.93 1.02 7.55
CA SER A 30 -6.96 0.96 6.49
C SER A 30 -8.23 0.23 6.94
N TYR A 31 -8.10 -0.84 7.73
CA TYR A 31 -9.22 -1.57 8.30
C TYR A 31 -10.04 -0.70 9.25
N LEU A 32 -9.38 -0.08 10.24
CA LEU A 32 -10.06 0.76 11.23
C LEU A 32 -10.74 1.96 10.57
N ASN A 33 -10.09 2.60 9.60
CA ASN A 33 -10.68 3.72 8.87
C ASN A 33 -11.97 3.34 8.13
N ALA A 34 -11.97 2.19 7.44
CA ALA A 34 -13.17 1.70 6.76
C ALA A 34 -14.26 1.31 7.76
N ARG A 35 -13.93 0.55 8.81
CA ARG A 35 -14.90 0.05 9.79
C ARG A 35 -15.50 1.17 10.66
N ALA A 36 -14.72 2.19 11.02
CA ALA A 36 -15.21 3.34 11.78
C ALA A 36 -16.27 4.14 11.01
N GLN A 37 -16.22 4.08 9.67
CA GLN A 37 -17.20 4.69 8.76
C GLN A 37 -18.30 3.72 8.34
N GLN A 38 -18.41 2.55 9.00
CA GLN A 38 -19.35 1.48 8.65
C GLN A 38 -19.22 1.01 7.20
N GLY A 39 -18.00 1.13 6.66
CA GLY A 39 -17.65 0.84 5.29
C GLY A 39 -17.14 -0.58 5.06
N ARG A 40 -16.78 -0.83 3.80
CA ARG A 40 -16.18 -2.09 3.34
C ARG A 40 -14.66 -2.02 3.34
N TRP A 41 -14.02 -3.13 3.64
CA TRP A 41 -12.57 -3.28 3.60
C TRP A 41 -12.19 -4.51 2.78
N TRP A 42 -11.65 -4.27 1.60
CA TRP A 42 -11.22 -5.31 0.67
C TRP A 42 -9.77 -5.73 0.90
N VAL A 43 -9.43 -6.93 0.46
CA VAL A 43 -8.05 -7.36 0.29
C VAL A 43 -7.77 -7.66 -1.19
N ARG A 44 -6.64 -7.17 -1.68
CA ARG A 44 -6.14 -7.43 -3.04
C ARG A 44 -4.69 -7.86 -3.00
N ILE A 45 -4.36 -9.02 -3.53
CA ILE A 45 -2.97 -9.45 -3.67
C ILE A 45 -2.39 -8.81 -4.93
N GLU A 46 -1.31 -8.03 -4.76
CA GLU A 46 -0.60 -7.37 -5.87
C GLU A 46 0.54 -8.27 -6.40
N ASP A 47 0.15 -9.43 -6.94
CA ASP A 47 0.97 -10.45 -7.61
C ASP A 47 1.14 -10.18 -9.11
N ILE A 48 1.69 -9.00 -9.42
CA ILE A 48 1.84 -8.50 -10.79
C ILE A 48 3.30 -8.46 -11.28
N ASP A 49 4.24 -8.89 -10.44
CA ASP A 49 5.67 -8.98 -10.76
C ASP A 49 6.21 -10.36 -10.31
N PRO A 50 5.90 -11.45 -11.06
CA PRO A 50 6.23 -12.82 -10.67
C PRO A 50 7.68 -13.06 -10.23
N PRO A 51 8.70 -12.43 -10.85
CA PRO A 51 10.08 -12.53 -10.37
C PRO A 51 10.34 -12.07 -8.93
N ARG A 52 9.46 -11.23 -8.35
CA ARG A 52 9.55 -10.72 -6.97
C ARG A 52 8.66 -11.45 -5.99
N GLU A 53 7.81 -12.34 -6.47
CA GLU A 53 6.86 -13.08 -5.65
C GLU A 53 7.56 -14.24 -4.95
N ILE A 54 7.18 -14.47 -3.70
CA ILE A 54 7.66 -15.61 -2.91
C ILE A 54 6.53 -16.65 -2.85
N PRO A 55 6.75 -17.89 -3.31
CA PRO A 55 5.74 -18.95 -3.22
C PRO A 55 5.19 -19.11 -1.79
N GLY A 56 3.86 -19.17 -1.66
CA GLY A 56 3.17 -19.28 -0.38
C GLY A 56 3.10 -18.00 0.46
N ALA A 57 3.70 -16.88 0.00
CA ALA A 57 3.64 -15.62 0.74
C ALA A 57 2.24 -15.01 0.73
N ALA A 58 1.49 -15.10 -0.38
CA ALA A 58 0.11 -14.63 -0.44
C ALA A 58 -0.78 -15.35 0.58
N ASP A 59 -0.72 -16.69 0.61
CA ASP A 59 -1.48 -17.49 1.59
C ASP A 59 -1.06 -17.17 3.02
N THR A 60 0.23 -16.94 3.25
CA THR A 60 0.75 -16.53 4.56
C THR A 60 0.20 -15.18 4.99
N ILE A 61 0.17 -14.20 4.08
CA ILE A 61 -0.41 -12.88 4.33
C ILE A 61 -1.88 -13.01 4.72
N LEU A 62 -2.68 -13.76 3.95
CA LEU A 62 -4.11 -13.95 4.22
C LEU A 62 -4.35 -14.61 5.58
N ARG A 63 -3.62 -15.69 5.91
CA ARG A 63 -3.68 -16.33 7.23
C ARG A 63 -3.27 -15.38 8.36
N GLN A 64 -2.26 -14.54 8.13
CA GLN A 64 -1.84 -13.55 9.13
C GLN A 64 -2.93 -12.49 9.35
N LEU A 65 -3.63 -12.03 8.32
CA LEU A 65 -4.75 -11.10 8.50
C LEU A 65 -5.87 -11.73 9.34
N GLU A 66 -6.25 -12.98 9.05
CA GLU A 66 -7.24 -13.74 9.85
C GLU A 66 -6.79 -13.95 11.29
N HIS A 67 -5.52 -14.30 11.50
CA HIS A 67 -4.93 -14.46 12.84
C HIS A 67 -5.03 -13.18 13.65
N TYR A 68 -4.75 -12.04 13.02
CA TYR A 68 -4.86 -10.71 13.63
C TYR A 68 -6.31 -10.17 13.68
N GLY A 69 -7.32 -10.94 13.23
CA GLY A 69 -8.73 -10.56 13.30
C GLY A 69 -9.16 -9.51 12.27
N LEU A 70 -8.32 -9.24 11.27
CA LEU A 70 -8.56 -8.26 10.21
C LEU A 70 -9.29 -8.93 9.05
N HIS A 71 -10.58 -9.18 9.25
CA HIS A 71 -11.42 -9.86 8.26
C HIS A 71 -11.86 -8.90 7.14
N TRP A 72 -11.55 -9.28 5.90
CA TRP A 72 -11.97 -8.56 4.70
C TRP A 72 -13.37 -8.94 4.25
N ASP A 73 -13.99 -8.04 3.51
CA ASP A 73 -15.29 -8.29 2.89
C ASP A 73 -15.11 -8.97 1.54
N GLY A 74 -16.08 -9.82 1.17
CA GLY A 74 -16.14 -10.60 -0.06
C GLY A 74 -14.84 -11.30 -0.46
N ASP A 75 -14.64 -11.47 -1.77
CA ASP A 75 -13.53 -12.26 -2.30
C ASP A 75 -12.24 -11.44 -2.41
N VAL A 76 -11.10 -12.11 -2.18
CA VAL A 76 -9.77 -11.54 -2.44
C VAL A 76 -9.60 -11.35 -3.95
N LEU A 77 -9.18 -10.15 -4.36
CA LEU A 77 -8.81 -9.89 -5.75
C LEU A 77 -7.33 -10.22 -5.98
N TRP A 78 -7.02 -10.86 -7.11
CA TRP A 78 -5.66 -11.25 -7.50
C TRP A 78 -5.26 -10.53 -8.79
N GLN A 79 -4.20 -9.73 -8.76
CA GLN A 79 -3.78 -8.96 -9.94
C GLN A 79 -3.26 -9.84 -11.08
N SER A 80 -2.69 -11.00 -10.76
CA SER A 80 -2.31 -12.03 -11.74
C SER A 80 -3.49 -12.47 -12.63
N GLN A 81 -4.73 -12.39 -12.12
CA GLN A 81 -5.96 -12.76 -12.82
C GLN A 81 -6.64 -11.59 -13.55
N ARG A 82 -6.02 -10.39 -13.55
CA ARG A 82 -6.64 -9.14 -14.03
C ARG A 82 -6.04 -8.59 -15.32
N SER A 83 -5.18 -9.38 -15.97
CA SER A 83 -4.50 -9.01 -17.22
C SER A 83 -5.42 -8.51 -18.33
N GLU A 84 -6.63 -9.07 -18.46
CA GLU A 84 -7.60 -8.62 -19.47
C GLU A 84 -8.10 -7.20 -19.21
N ALA A 85 -8.48 -6.88 -17.97
CA ALA A 85 -8.93 -5.55 -17.58
C ALA A 85 -7.82 -4.50 -17.80
N TYR A 86 -6.56 -4.83 -17.52
CA TYR A 86 -5.44 -3.92 -17.79
C TYR A 86 -5.23 -3.68 -19.28
N ARG A 87 -5.37 -4.73 -20.12
CA ARG A 87 -5.28 -4.60 -21.58
C ARG A 87 -6.43 -3.77 -22.16
N GLU A 88 -7.63 -3.90 -21.62
CA GLU A 88 -8.78 -3.11 -22.04
C GLU A 88 -8.52 -1.61 -21.84
N VAL A 89 -8.07 -1.22 -20.64
CA VAL A 89 -7.74 0.18 -20.31
C VAL A 89 -6.57 0.69 -21.16
N ILE A 90 -5.55 -0.13 -21.38
CA ILE A 90 -4.46 0.20 -22.32
C ILE A 90 -5.01 0.43 -23.73
N GLY A 91 -5.91 -0.42 -24.22
CA GLY A 91 -6.54 -0.28 -25.53
C GLY A 91 -7.31 1.03 -25.68
N GLN A 92 -8.04 1.43 -24.64
CA GLN A 92 -8.74 2.71 -24.58
C GLN A 92 -7.76 3.90 -24.63
N LEU A 93 -6.68 3.85 -23.86
CA LEU A 93 -5.65 4.89 -23.85
C LEU A 93 -4.91 5.00 -25.19
N ILE A 94 -4.67 3.89 -25.89
CA ILE A 94 -4.05 3.91 -27.22
C ILE A 94 -5.02 4.53 -28.24
N THR A 95 -6.27 4.08 -28.26
CA THR A 95 -7.29 4.54 -29.22
C THR A 95 -7.64 6.02 -29.03
N SER A 96 -7.57 6.53 -27.80
CA SER A 96 -7.76 7.95 -27.49
C SER A 96 -6.49 8.80 -27.61
N HIS A 97 -5.38 8.25 -28.13
CA HIS A 97 -4.09 8.92 -28.26
C HIS A 97 -3.52 9.48 -26.94
N GLN A 98 -3.91 8.85 -25.82
CA GLN A 98 -3.44 9.18 -24.46
C GLN A 98 -2.25 8.32 -24.02
N SER A 99 -1.69 7.50 -24.91
CA SER A 99 -0.46 6.73 -24.65
C SER A 99 0.33 6.52 -25.94
N TYR A 100 1.61 6.20 -25.80
CA TYR A 100 2.51 5.93 -26.94
C TYR A 100 3.62 4.94 -26.59
N PHE A 101 4.13 4.26 -27.61
CA PHE A 101 5.21 3.29 -27.47
C PHE A 101 6.58 3.97 -27.35
N CYS A 102 7.42 3.42 -26.48
CA CYS A 102 8.74 3.94 -26.14
C CYS A 102 9.78 2.82 -26.20
N ARG A 103 10.83 3.01 -27.00
CA ARG A 103 11.98 2.08 -27.12
C ARG A 103 13.23 2.56 -26.38
N CYS A 104 13.14 3.65 -25.62
CA CYS A 104 14.29 4.19 -24.90
C CYS A 104 14.83 3.20 -23.87
N THR A 105 16.15 3.07 -23.83
CA THR A 105 16.84 2.25 -22.84
C THR A 105 16.94 2.97 -21.50
N ARG A 106 17.15 2.21 -20.41
CA ARG A 106 17.43 2.79 -19.09
C ARG A 106 18.71 3.64 -19.09
N SER A 107 19.72 3.29 -19.90
CA SER A 107 20.96 4.07 -20.03
C SER A 107 20.68 5.47 -20.55
N ARG A 108 19.92 5.56 -21.65
CA ARG A 108 19.52 6.85 -22.25
C ARG A 108 18.82 7.74 -21.22
N ILE A 109 17.84 7.19 -20.49
CA ILE A 109 17.08 7.97 -19.49
C ILE A 109 18.00 8.49 -18.38
N ARG A 110 18.98 7.71 -17.94
CA ARG A 110 19.97 8.15 -16.93
C ARG A 110 20.86 9.26 -17.48
N GLU A 111 21.34 9.12 -18.72
CA GLU A 111 22.18 10.12 -19.40
C GLU A 111 21.44 11.46 -19.60
N THR A 112 20.11 11.44 -19.72
CA THR A 112 19.26 12.65 -19.82
C THR A 112 18.79 13.20 -18.46
N GLY A 113 19.39 12.78 -17.34
CA GLY A 113 19.06 13.30 -16.01
C GLY A 113 18.09 12.45 -15.19
N GLY A 114 17.84 11.20 -15.59
CA GLY A 114 17.09 10.21 -14.80
C GLY A 114 15.57 10.28 -14.94
N THR A 115 15.03 11.32 -15.57
CA THR A 115 13.60 11.48 -15.89
C THR A 115 13.42 11.37 -17.40
N TYR A 116 12.34 10.73 -17.85
CA TYR A 116 12.05 10.64 -19.27
C TYR A 116 11.67 12.00 -19.87
N ASP A 117 12.25 12.30 -21.03
CA ASP A 117 12.17 13.58 -21.75
C ASP A 117 11.09 13.62 -22.84
N GLY A 118 10.23 12.60 -22.92
CA GLY A 118 9.17 12.52 -23.94
C GLY A 118 9.66 12.19 -25.35
N HIS A 119 10.90 11.73 -25.52
CA HIS A 119 11.55 11.50 -26.82
C HIS A 119 10.71 10.74 -27.86
N CYS A 120 9.90 9.77 -27.45
CA CYS A 120 9.13 8.92 -28.34
C CYS A 120 7.70 9.42 -28.60
N ARG A 121 7.26 10.52 -27.94
CA ARG A 121 5.86 10.98 -27.95
C ARG A 121 5.30 11.24 -29.35
N GLY A 122 6.14 11.69 -30.28
CA GLY A 122 5.76 11.96 -31.67
C GLY A 122 6.32 10.97 -32.70
N LEU A 123 6.98 9.88 -32.27
CA LEU A 123 7.67 8.97 -33.20
C LEU A 123 6.77 7.88 -33.80
N ASN A 124 5.54 7.74 -33.32
CA ASN A 124 4.56 6.75 -33.80
C ASN A 124 5.14 5.32 -33.91
N LEU A 125 5.89 4.91 -32.89
CA LEU A 125 6.52 3.59 -32.83
C LEU A 125 5.47 2.48 -32.73
N SER A 126 5.77 1.29 -33.27
CA SER A 126 4.96 0.09 -33.05
C SER A 126 5.17 -0.50 -31.66
N SER A 127 4.30 -1.42 -31.26
CA SER A 127 4.38 -2.15 -29.98
C SER A 127 5.56 -3.11 -29.87
N GLU A 128 6.25 -3.38 -30.98
CA GLU A 128 7.36 -4.33 -31.03
C GLU A 128 8.53 -3.82 -30.18
N ASP A 129 8.91 -4.64 -29.19
CA ASP A 129 10.04 -4.43 -28.28
C ASP A 129 10.07 -3.02 -27.64
N ALA A 130 8.88 -2.55 -27.22
CA ALA A 130 8.65 -1.24 -26.65
C ALA A 130 7.90 -1.32 -25.31
N ALA A 131 8.14 -0.35 -24.42
CA ALA A 131 7.25 -0.06 -23.31
C ALA A 131 6.10 0.85 -23.79
N LEU A 132 4.98 0.86 -23.07
CA LEU A 132 3.92 1.86 -23.26
C LEU A 132 4.01 2.92 -22.17
N ARG A 133 4.02 4.19 -22.57
CA ARG A 133 3.99 5.34 -21.66
C ARG A 133 2.67 6.08 -21.80
N ILE A 134 2.20 6.64 -20.69
CA ILE A 134 1.09 7.58 -20.72
C ILE A 134 1.54 8.89 -21.38
N CYS A 135 0.62 9.56 -22.07
CA CYS A 135 0.78 10.90 -22.61
C CYS A 135 0.16 11.87 -21.60
N GLN A 136 0.95 12.43 -20.68
CA GLN A 136 0.45 13.40 -19.70
C GLN A 136 0.00 14.68 -20.41
N SER A 137 -1.26 15.07 -20.20
CA SER A 137 -1.83 16.32 -20.73
C SER A 137 -1.92 17.40 -19.65
N TYR A 138 -2.40 17.01 -18.47
CA TYR A 138 -2.61 17.89 -17.32
C TYR A 138 -2.09 17.20 -16.06
N PRO A 139 -0.76 17.15 -15.86
CA PRO A 139 -0.19 16.44 -14.72
C PRO A 139 -0.64 17.08 -13.42
N VAL A 140 -1.06 16.24 -12.48
CA VAL A 140 -1.38 16.66 -11.11
C VAL A 140 -0.07 16.92 -10.39
N LEU A 141 0.06 18.09 -9.76
CA LEU A 141 1.27 18.49 -9.04
C LEU A 141 1.08 18.51 -7.51
N SER A 142 -0.17 18.54 -7.06
CA SER A 142 -0.52 18.53 -5.64
C SER A 142 -1.84 17.82 -5.41
N PHE A 143 -2.03 17.24 -4.23
CA PHE A 143 -3.28 16.61 -3.81
C PHE A 143 -3.54 16.86 -2.32
N GLU A 144 -4.81 16.69 -1.92
CA GLU A 144 -5.20 16.73 -0.51
C GLU A 144 -5.08 15.32 0.09
N ASP A 145 -4.34 15.22 1.19
CA ASP A 145 -4.26 14.03 2.04
C ASP A 145 -5.07 14.28 3.31
N GLN A 146 -5.92 13.33 3.69
CA GLN A 146 -6.82 13.47 4.84
C GLN A 146 -6.08 13.58 6.19
N LEU A 147 -4.84 13.10 6.27
CA LEU A 147 -4.02 13.20 7.47
C LEU A 147 -2.99 14.34 7.37
N ARG A 148 -2.35 14.49 6.20
CA ARG A 148 -1.20 15.38 6.00
C ARG A 148 -1.55 16.74 5.38
N GLY A 149 -2.81 16.95 5.03
CA GLY A 149 -3.28 18.13 4.30
C GLY A 149 -2.74 18.17 2.87
N ARG A 150 -2.55 19.37 2.33
CA ARG A 150 -2.10 19.55 0.95
C ARG A 150 -0.63 19.16 0.78
N LEU A 151 -0.37 18.17 -0.08
CA LEU A 151 0.96 17.72 -0.45
C LEU A 151 1.29 18.12 -1.89
N THR A 152 2.51 18.61 -2.12
CA THR A 152 3.03 19.01 -3.44
C THR A 152 4.16 18.07 -3.83
N ALA A 153 4.06 17.48 -5.01
CA ALA A 153 5.07 16.57 -5.55
C ALA A 153 6.19 17.33 -6.27
N ASP A 154 7.34 16.66 -6.45
CA ASP A 154 8.36 17.12 -7.38
C ASP A 154 7.77 17.25 -8.79
N HIS A 155 8.00 18.41 -9.42
CA HIS A 155 7.37 18.74 -10.70
C HIS A 155 7.85 17.81 -11.82
N ALA A 156 9.15 17.52 -11.89
CA ALA A 156 9.71 16.69 -12.96
C ALA A 156 9.17 15.27 -12.88
N MET A 157 9.10 14.70 -11.68
CA MET A 157 8.51 13.39 -11.43
C MET A 157 7.00 13.37 -11.74
N ALA A 158 6.24 14.38 -11.30
CA ALA A 158 4.80 14.43 -11.53
C ALA A 158 4.43 14.59 -13.02
N ALA A 159 5.19 15.40 -13.76
CA ALA A 159 4.96 15.68 -15.17
C ALA A 159 5.51 14.63 -16.14
N GLU A 160 6.29 13.66 -15.66
CA GLU A 160 6.85 12.60 -16.51
C GLU A 160 5.74 11.74 -17.15
N ASP A 161 5.86 11.50 -18.46
CA ASP A 161 5.13 10.47 -19.20
C ASP A 161 5.55 9.08 -18.71
N PHE A 162 5.00 8.63 -17.58
CA PHE A 162 5.41 7.40 -16.90
C PHE A 162 4.96 6.13 -17.63
N ILE A 163 5.66 5.02 -17.36
CA ILE A 163 5.38 3.70 -17.94
C ILE A 163 4.08 3.14 -17.35
N ILE A 164 3.19 2.65 -18.22
CA ILE A 164 1.96 1.92 -17.86
C ILE A 164 2.03 0.44 -18.26
N HIS A 165 2.85 0.10 -19.26
CA HIS A 165 3.17 -1.28 -19.63
C HIS A 165 4.66 -1.40 -19.92
N ARG A 166 5.35 -2.30 -19.22
CA ARG A 166 6.80 -2.45 -19.30
C ARG A 166 7.18 -3.20 -20.58
N ARG A 167 8.41 -2.95 -21.05
CA ARG A 167 9.00 -3.63 -22.22
C ARG A 167 9.10 -5.15 -22.06
N ASP A 168 9.22 -5.63 -20.82
CA ASP A 168 9.24 -7.07 -20.49
C ASP A 168 7.83 -7.69 -20.40
N GLY A 169 6.78 -6.94 -20.76
CA GLY A 169 5.41 -7.43 -20.82
C GLY A 169 4.63 -7.29 -19.51
N LEU A 170 5.26 -6.89 -18.40
CA LEU A 170 4.59 -6.69 -17.12
C LEU A 170 3.83 -5.37 -17.07
N PHE A 171 2.65 -5.35 -16.46
CA PHE A 171 1.90 -4.10 -16.23
C PHE A 171 2.57 -3.28 -15.13
N ALA A 172 2.55 -1.95 -15.28
CA ALA A 172 3.11 -1.08 -14.25
C ALA A 172 2.16 -0.95 -13.06
N TYR A 173 2.74 -0.82 -11.86
CA TYR A 173 2.01 -0.64 -10.61
C TYR A 173 0.95 0.49 -10.69
N ASN A 174 1.32 1.66 -11.22
CA ASN A 174 0.39 2.81 -11.31
C ASN A 174 -0.84 2.52 -12.19
N LEU A 175 -0.70 1.69 -13.23
CA LEU A 175 -1.85 1.27 -14.04
C LEU A 175 -2.72 0.31 -13.23
N ALA A 176 -2.12 -0.79 -12.75
CA ALA A 176 -2.86 -1.86 -12.11
C ALA A 176 -3.62 -1.39 -10.87
N VAL A 177 -2.99 -0.57 -10.02
CA VAL A 177 -3.61 -0.05 -8.80
C VAL A 177 -4.82 0.84 -9.10
N VAL A 178 -4.74 1.71 -10.12
CA VAL A 178 -5.84 2.62 -10.50
C VAL A 178 -7.01 1.83 -11.11
N VAL A 179 -6.70 0.87 -11.99
CA VAL A 179 -7.72 0.02 -12.61
C VAL A 179 -8.46 -0.82 -11.57
N ASP A 180 -7.73 -1.43 -10.64
CA ASP A 180 -8.36 -2.30 -9.64
C ASP A 180 -9.05 -1.54 -8.51
N ASP A 181 -8.52 -0.38 -8.09
CA ASP A 181 -9.21 0.48 -7.13
C ASP A 181 -10.53 1.01 -7.73
N HIS A 182 -10.54 1.42 -9.01
CA HIS A 182 -11.77 1.77 -9.72
C HIS A 182 -12.75 0.58 -9.81
N PHE A 183 -12.26 -0.60 -10.21
CA PHE A 183 -13.07 -1.81 -10.35
C PHE A 183 -13.69 -2.26 -9.03
N GLN A 184 -12.96 -2.19 -7.92
CA GLN A 184 -13.46 -2.55 -6.58
C GLN A 184 -14.29 -1.44 -5.93
N GLY A 185 -14.49 -0.30 -6.60
CA GLY A 185 -15.21 0.85 -6.07
C GLY A 185 -14.55 1.46 -4.83
N VAL A 186 -13.22 1.42 -4.76
CA VAL A 186 -12.46 2.02 -3.64
C VAL A 186 -12.70 3.53 -3.62
N THR A 187 -13.16 4.04 -2.49
CA THR A 187 -13.42 5.46 -2.28
C THR A 187 -12.32 6.12 -1.45
N GLU A 188 -11.60 5.36 -0.63
CA GLU A 188 -10.55 5.85 0.27
C GLU A 188 -9.32 4.93 0.26
N ILE A 189 -8.17 5.48 -0.10
CA ILE A 189 -6.90 4.79 -0.11
C ILE A 189 -6.10 5.18 1.13
N VAL A 190 -6.09 4.28 2.11
CA VAL A 190 -5.27 4.38 3.31
C VAL A 190 -4.05 3.48 3.16
N ARG A 191 -2.83 4.04 3.12
CA ARG A 191 -1.57 3.30 2.88
C ARG A 191 -0.36 3.98 3.53
N GLY A 192 0.81 3.36 3.47
CA GLY A 192 2.04 3.92 4.04
C GLY A 192 2.57 5.15 3.27
N ALA A 193 3.24 6.06 3.98
CA ALA A 193 3.77 7.31 3.44
C ALA A 193 4.85 7.16 2.36
N ASP A 194 5.43 5.97 2.20
CA ASP A 194 6.34 5.66 1.08
C ASP A 194 5.65 5.73 -0.29
N LEU A 195 4.32 5.66 -0.31
CA LEU A 195 3.51 5.75 -1.52
C LEU A 195 2.91 7.15 -1.75
N ILE A 196 3.36 8.18 -1.01
CA ILE A 196 2.96 9.57 -1.26
C ILE A 196 3.33 10.02 -2.68
N ALA A 197 4.61 9.86 -3.05
CA ALA A 197 5.12 10.34 -4.33
C ALA A 197 4.34 9.83 -5.56
N PRO A 198 4.04 8.52 -5.72
CA PRO A 198 3.28 8.05 -6.89
C PRO A 198 1.81 8.49 -6.91
N THR A 199 1.26 9.05 -5.84
CA THR A 199 -0.15 9.45 -5.75
C THR A 199 -0.56 10.43 -6.85
N VAL A 200 0.26 11.45 -7.13
CA VAL A 200 -0.08 12.43 -8.18
C VAL A 200 -0.16 11.82 -9.58
N ARG A 201 0.66 10.80 -9.87
CA ARG A 201 0.60 10.05 -11.13
C ARG A 201 -0.68 9.21 -11.22
N GLN A 202 -1.08 8.61 -10.11
CA GLN A 202 -2.32 7.83 -10.01
C GLN A 202 -3.54 8.73 -10.18
N ILE A 203 -3.58 9.90 -9.53
CA ILE A 203 -4.66 10.88 -9.70
C ILE A 203 -4.70 11.40 -11.15
N SER A 204 -3.55 11.69 -11.77
CA SER A 204 -3.49 12.07 -13.19
C SER A 204 -4.13 11.00 -14.08
N LEU A 205 -3.85 9.72 -13.80
CA LEU A 205 -4.43 8.61 -14.54
C LEU A 205 -5.95 8.48 -14.32
N TYR A 206 -6.45 8.62 -13.09
CA TYR A 206 -7.89 8.68 -12.80
C TYR A 206 -8.57 9.79 -13.62
N GLN A 207 -8.00 11.00 -13.62
CA GLN A 207 -8.54 12.16 -14.33
C GLN A 207 -8.54 11.95 -15.85
N GLN A 208 -7.48 11.40 -16.43
CA GLN A 208 -7.39 11.08 -17.85
C GLN A 208 -8.38 10.00 -18.30
N LEU A 209 -8.68 9.03 -17.42
CA LEU A 209 -9.68 8.01 -17.65
C LEU A 209 -11.12 8.50 -17.37
N GLY A 210 -11.29 9.73 -16.89
CA GLY A 210 -12.60 10.28 -16.53
C GLY A 210 -13.23 9.58 -15.32
N TRP A 211 -12.42 8.96 -14.46
CA TRP A 211 -12.87 8.23 -13.28
C TRP A 211 -12.86 9.10 -12.03
N ALA A 212 -13.73 8.76 -11.07
CA ALA A 212 -13.74 9.41 -9.76
C ALA A 212 -12.42 9.15 -9.02
N VAL A 213 -11.81 10.21 -8.50
CA VAL A 213 -10.57 10.13 -7.72
C VAL A 213 -10.93 9.77 -6.28
N PRO A 214 -10.36 8.70 -5.69
CA PRO A 214 -10.57 8.38 -4.29
C PRO A 214 -9.88 9.40 -3.37
N ALA A 215 -10.32 9.51 -2.13
CA ALA A 215 -9.58 10.24 -1.11
C ALA A 215 -8.34 9.43 -0.68
N TYR A 216 -7.30 10.13 -0.20
CA TYR A 216 -6.03 9.52 0.19
C TYR A 216 -5.69 9.86 1.64
N MET A 217 -5.13 8.88 2.36
CA MET A 217 -4.55 9.06 3.69
C MET A 217 -3.25 8.27 3.80
N HIS A 218 -2.13 8.96 4.02
CA HIS A 218 -0.81 8.34 4.10
C HIS A 218 -0.32 8.20 5.55
N LEU A 219 -0.39 6.98 6.07
CA LEU A 219 0.04 6.59 7.41
C LEU A 219 1.56 6.71 7.61
N PRO A 220 2.04 7.02 8.82
CA PRO A 220 3.46 7.10 9.15
C PRO A 220 4.19 5.78 8.92
N LEU A 221 5.48 5.85 8.57
CA LEU A 221 6.31 4.67 8.40
C LEU A 221 6.97 4.27 9.72
N ALA A 222 6.96 2.98 10.00
CA ALA A 222 7.83 2.41 11.02
C ALA A 222 9.27 2.43 10.50
N ILE A 223 10.19 3.02 11.25
CA ILE A 223 11.62 3.04 10.96
C ILE A 223 12.39 2.18 11.97
N ASN A 224 13.50 1.60 11.52
CA ASN A 224 14.44 0.88 12.38
C ASN A 224 15.36 1.88 13.13
N PRO A 225 16.15 1.43 14.13
CA PRO A 225 17.09 2.29 14.86
C PRO A 225 18.13 3.01 13.99
N ASP A 226 18.43 2.47 12.80
CA ASP A 226 19.35 3.09 11.83
C ASP A 226 18.67 4.17 10.96
N GLY A 227 17.39 4.46 11.19
CA GLY A 227 16.61 5.42 10.40
C GLY A 227 16.08 4.88 9.08
N ASN A 228 16.28 3.59 8.79
CA ASN A 228 15.77 2.96 7.57
C ASN A 228 14.32 2.52 7.75
N LYS A 229 13.51 2.71 6.70
CA LYS A 229 12.14 2.17 6.64
C LYS A 229 12.13 0.69 6.96
N LEU A 230 11.23 0.25 7.84
CA LEU A 230 11.02 -1.18 8.05
C LEU A 230 10.44 -1.79 6.77
N SER A 231 11.21 -2.68 6.16
CA SER A 231 10.81 -3.41 4.97
C SER A 231 11.45 -4.79 4.99
N LYS A 232 10.90 -5.69 4.19
CA LYS A 232 11.50 -7.03 3.99
C LYS A 232 12.95 -6.95 3.52
N GLN A 233 13.29 -5.96 2.68
CA GLN A 233 14.65 -5.73 2.19
C GLN A 233 15.60 -5.29 3.31
N ASN A 234 15.08 -4.65 4.36
CA ASN A 234 15.83 -4.20 5.53
C ASN A 234 15.72 -5.20 6.69
N HIS A 235 15.50 -6.48 6.39
CA HIS A 235 15.45 -7.58 7.36
C HIS A 235 14.39 -7.39 8.48
N ALA A 236 13.26 -6.75 8.17
CA ALA A 236 12.15 -6.65 9.10
C ALA A 236 11.67 -8.06 9.53
N PRO A 237 11.56 -8.34 10.84
CA PRO A 237 11.06 -9.62 11.30
C PRO A 237 9.60 -9.82 10.87
N PRO A 238 9.19 -11.07 10.57
CA PRO A 238 7.79 -11.38 10.33
C PRO A 238 6.95 -11.09 11.58
N LEU A 239 5.64 -10.91 11.39
CA LEU A 239 4.70 -10.84 12.50
C LEU A 239 4.74 -12.13 13.33
N PRO A 240 4.72 -12.04 14.68
CA PRO A 240 4.67 -13.21 15.54
C PRO A 240 3.45 -14.10 15.27
N GLU A 241 3.63 -15.43 15.35
CA GLU A 241 2.55 -16.42 15.18
C GLU A 241 1.76 -16.68 16.49
N GLY A 242 2.27 -16.20 17.63
CA GLY A 242 1.64 -16.34 18.95
C GLY A 242 0.45 -15.40 19.14
N ASP A 243 0.18 -15.00 20.39
CA ASP A 243 -0.90 -14.06 20.70
C ASP A 243 -0.79 -12.77 19.83
N PRO A 244 -1.79 -12.43 19.00
CA PRO A 244 -1.74 -11.26 18.14
C PRO A 244 -1.99 -9.95 18.90
N ARG A 245 -2.56 -10.01 20.10
CA ARG A 245 -2.99 -8.83 20.87
C ARG A 245 -1.84 -7.87 21.18
N PRO A 246 -0.66 -8.30 21.67
CA PRO A 246 0.48 -7.39 21.85
C PRO A 246 0.86 -6.65 20.56
N GLY A 247 0.84 -7.34 19.41
CA GLY A 247 1.13 -6.74 18.11
C GLY A 247 0.09 -5.69 17.69
N LEU A 248 -1.20 -5.98 17.92
CA LEU A 248 -2.30 -5.04 17.69
C LEU A 248 -2.18 -3.81 18.59
N VAL A 249 -1.97 -3.99 19.89
CA VAL A 249 -1.79 -2.89 20.86
C VAL A 249 -0.60 -2.02 20.46
N LYS A 250 0.50 -2.63 20.06
CA LYS A 250 1.68 -1.92 19.57
C LYS A 250 1.38 -1.11 18.31
N ALA A 251 0.62 -1.67 17.37
CA ALA A 251 0.20 -0.99 16.15
C ALA A 251 -0.78 0.17 16.42
N LEU A 252 -1.75 -0.02 17.33
CA LEU A 252 -2.69 1.02 17.76
C LEU A 252 -1.95 2.19 18.40
N ARG A 253 -1.05 1.91 19.35
CA ARG A 253 -0.20 2.93 19.99
C ARG A 253 0.70 3.65 18.99
N PHE A 254 1.25 2.93 18.01
CA PHE A 254 2.04 3.53 16.92
C PHE A 254 1.20 4.51 16.08
N LEU A 255 -0.07 4.16 15.83
CA LEU A 255 -1.05 5.02 15.16
C LEU A 255 -1.64 6.10 16.09
N GLY A 256 -1.07 6.32 17.27
CA GLY A 256 -1.52 7.32 18.24
C GLY A 256 -2.88 7.02 18.89
N GLN A 257 -3.44 5.83 18.66
CA GLN A 257 -4.75 5.46 19.17
C GLN A 257 -4.67 5.09 20.66
N THR A 258 -5.72 5.45 21.40
CA THR A 258 -5.83 5.12 22.83
C THR A 258 -6.12 3.63 22.99
N VAL A 259 -5.36 2.98 23.88
CA VAL A 259 -5.56 1.58 24.26
C VAL A 259 -5.56 1.49 25.78
N ASP A 260 -6.57 0.83 26.35
CA ASP A 260 -6.69 0.64 27.79
C ASP A 260 -5.56 -0.27 28.31
N ASP A 261 -5.02 -0.01 29.51
CA ASP A 261 -3.88 -0.76 30.05
C ASP A 261 -4.21 -2.22 30.37
N GLU A 262 -5.50 -2.53 30.56
CA GLU A 262 -6.07 -3.86 30.86
C GLU A 262 -6.45 -4.63 29.58
N TRP A 263 -5.83 -4.33 28.43
CA TRP A 263 -6.10 -4.99 27.15
C TRP A 263 -5.91 -6.51 27.18
N GLN A 264 -5.15 -7.04 28.15
CA GLN A 264 -4.92 -8.48 28.35
C GLN A 264 -6.22 -9.21 28.72
N ASP A 265 -7.17 -8.52 29.34
CA ASP A 265 -8.49 -9.05 29.71
C ASP A 265 -9.46 -9.05 28.51
N LEU A 266 -9.10 -8.36 27.42
CA LEU A 266 -9.88 -8.35 26.19
C LEU A 266 -9.50 -9.53 25.28
N SER A 267 -10.51 -10.07 24.60
CA SER A 267 -10.28 -10.88 23.41
C SER A 267 -9.73 -10.00 22.28
N ARG A 268 -9.06 -10.63 21.30
CA ARG A 268 -8.60 -9.95 20.07
C ARG A 268 -9.72 -9.16 19.39
N ASP A 269 -10.90 -9.77 19.26
CA ASP A 269 -12.04 -9.15 18.56
C ASP A 269 -12.64 -8.00 19.37
N ALA A 270 -12.69 -8.12 20.71
CA ALA A 270 -13.12 -7.03 21.59
C ALA A 270 -12.16 -5.83 21.51
N LEU A 271 -10.85 -6.09 21.46
CA LEU A 271 -9.83 -5.05 21.27
C LEU A 271 -10.03 -4.31 19.93
N LEU A 272 -10.24 -5.04 18.83
CA LEU A 272 -10.51 -4.44 17.52
C LEU A 272 -11.82 -3.66 17.50
N LEU A 273 -12.89 -4.18 18.11
CA LEU A 273 -14.18 -3.48 18.19
C LEU A 273 -14.05 -2.15 18.95
N GLN A 274 -13.34 -2.16 20.09
CA GLN A 274 -13.03 -0.92 20.81
C GLN A 274 -12.20 0.03 19.95
N ALA A 275 -11.17 -0.45 19.26
CA ALA A 275 -10.34 0.35 18.38
C ALA A 275 -11.14 1.00 17.25
N VAL A 276 -12.09 0.28 16.64
CA VAL A 276 -13.00 0.83 15.62
C VAL A 276 -13.85 1.96 16.21
N SER A 277 -14.44 1.74 17.39
CA SER A 277 -15.32 2.74 18.03
C SER A 277 -14.60 4.01 18.48
N ARG A 278 -13.29 3.92 18.74
CA ARG A 278 -12.44 5.01 19.24
C ARG A 278 -11.49 5.56 18.18
N TRP A 279 -11.57 5.08 16.93
CA TRP A 279 -10.67 5.47 15.84
C TRP A 279 -10.74 6.97 15.59
N LYS A 280 -9.59 7.64 15.67
CA LYS A 280 -9.45 9.08 15.43
C LYS A 280 -8.27 9.35 14.52
N VAL A 281 -8.57 9.79 13.30
CA VAL A 281 -7.55 10.18 12.32
C VAL A 281 -6.66 11.30 12.85
N ALA A 282 -7.23 12.26 13.59
CA ALA A 282 -6.50 13.39 14.16
C ALA A 282 -5.41 13.00 15.17
N ASP A 283 -5.47 11.80 15.74
CA ASP A 283 -4.49 11.30 16.71
C ASP A 283 -3.31 10.60 16.03
N ILE A 284 -3.39 10.31 14.73
CA ILE A 284 -2.34 9.62 13.99
C ILE A 284 -1.12 10.54 13.83
N PRO A 285 0.09 10.10 14.19
CA PRO A 285 1.28 10.93 14.04
C PRO A 285 1.63 11.15 12.56
N LEU A 286 2.08 12.37 12.25
CA LEU A 286 2.49 12.74 10.89
C LEU A 286 3.91 12.26 10.55
N ASN A 287 4.78 12.13 11.55
CA ASN A 287 6.18 11.80 11.34
C ASN A 287 6.40 10.30 11.39
N ASP A 288 7.37 9.84 10.61
CA ASP A 288 7.89 8.48 10.73
C ASP A 288 8.44 8.28 12.15
N ALA A 289 8.20 7.10 12.71
CA ALA A 289 8.50 6.84 14.11
C ALA A 289 9.24 5.52 14.28
N LEU A 290 10.16 5.51 15.25
CA LEU A 290 10.77 4.27 15.72
C LEU A 290 9.68 3.34 16.25
N ILE A 291 9.86 2.05 16.02
CA ILE A 291 9.01 1.04 16.64
C ILE A 291 9.14 1.21 18.18
N PRO A 292 8.04 1.34 18.92
CA PRO A 292 8.09 1.35 20.38
C PRO A 292 8.84 0.10 20.86
N ALA A 293 9.85 0.28 21.71
CA ALA A 293 10.56 -0.83 22.32
C ALA A 293 9.56 -1.75 23.03
N GLU A 294 9.77 -3.06 22.99
CA GLU A 294 8.97 -3.93 23.85
C GLU A 294 9.23 -3.54 25.31
N PRO A 295 8.18 -3.44 26.15
CA PRO A 295 8.42 -3.45 27.59
C PRO A 295 9.14 -4.76 27.90
N LEU A 296 10.32 -4.69 28.51
CA LEU A 296 10.99 -5.86 29.07
C LEU A 296 9.98 -6.58 29.97
N THR A 297 9.40 -7.67 29.49
CA THR A 297 8.60 -8.55 30.33
C THR A 297 9.54 -9.11 31.38
N ALA A 298 9.40 -8.65 32.63
CA ALA A 298 10.12 -9.14 33.79
C ALA A 298 9.68 -10.56 34.16
N PHE A 299 9.78 -11.52 33.23
CA PHE A 299 9.51 -12.93 33.46
C PHE A 299 10.38 -13.78 32.54
N SER A 300 11.70 -13.69 32.72
CA SER A 300 12.68 -14.69 32.27
C SER A 300 13.99 -14.45 32.99
N ASN A 301 14.02 -14.69 34.31
CA ASN A 301 15.24 -14.91 35.08
C ASN A 301 14.85 -15.48 36.46
N CYS A 302 14.26 -16.67 36.47
CA CYS A 302 14.13 -17.45 37.71
C CYS A 302 14.27 -18.96 37.41
N SER A 303 15.36 -19.32 36.74
CA SER A 303 15.76 -20.74 36.61
C SER A 303 17.19 -20.83 36.09
N GLN A 304 18.15 -20.33 36.88
CA GLN A 304 19.57 -20.71 36.78
C GLN A 304 20.32 -20.29 38.05
N GLN A 305 19.89 -20.81 39.21
CA GLN A 305 20.71 -20.79 40.43
C GLN A 305 20.26 -21.91 41.39
N ALA A 306 20.52 -23.15 40.98
CA ALA A 306 20.63 -24.28 41.90
C ALA A 306 21.29 -25.44 41.15
N MET A 307 22.61 -25.56 41.26
CA MET A 307 23.37 -26.82 41.37
C MET A 307 24.87 -26.54 41.25
N ILE A 308 25.45 -26.03 42.34
CA ILE A 308 26.84 -26.33 42.72
C ILE A 308 26.85 -26.54 44.24
N SER A 309 26.83 -27.80 44.68
CA SER A 309 27.43 -28.25 45.95
C SER A 309 27.19 -29.76 46.13
N ARG A 310 28.14 -30.57 45.68
CA ARG A 310 28.90 -31.56 46.46
C ARG A 310 29.79 -32.39 45.54
#